data_AF-A0A8T9PXU2-F1
#
_entry.id   AF-A0A8T9PXU2-F1
#
_cell.length_a   1.000
_cell.length_b   1.000
_cell.length_c   1.000
_cell.angle_alpha   90.00
_cell.angle_beta   90.00
_cell.angle_gamma   90.00
#
_symmetry.space_group_name_H-M   'P 1'
#
loop_
_entity.id
_entity.type
_entity.pdbx_description
1 polymer ?
#
loop_
_entity_poly.entity_id
_entity_poly.type
_entity_poly.pdbx_seq_one_letter_code
_entity_poly.pdbx_strand_id
1 'polypeptide(L)'
;MKGWDGKDIRVRAKILAWGKNDEEARKLGRSVTIMAKDYTLRAESSEPGELGWAVSYEVFVPRNMPLTLRTLNGGINLSDLLGPVTFEAANGGISLVNVGGSVKGRTVNGGVKIKLAGTKWVGEGLDVETQNGSITWDLPKNYSARLFAATTVGSISAGKLPVTSSATLQKVVTATLGQGGAPLRAVTTKGSIKLTQL
;
A
#
# COMPACT_ATOMS: atom_id res chain seq x y z
N MET A 1 -7.10 2.22 -5.63
CA MET A 1 -7.59 3.56 -5.26
C MET A 1 -6.72 4.59 -5.98
N LYS A 2 -7.34 5.58 -6.62
CA LYS A 2 -6.64 6.66 -7.32
C LYS A 2 -7.22 8.02 -6.94
N GLY A 3 -6.38 8.96 -6.55
CA GLY A 3 -6.78 10.35 -6.36
C GLY A 3 -7.02 11.06 -7.69
N TRP A 4 -8.04 11.90 -7.76
CA TRP A 4 -8.36 12.70 -8.93
C TRP A 4 -8.98 14.06 -8.54
N ASP A 5 -9.07 14.97 -9.50
CA ASP A 5 -9.45 16.37 -9.28
C ASP A 5 -10.97 16.62 -9.24
N GLY A 6 -11.78 15.57 -9.43
CA GLY A 6 -13.23 15.65 -9.29
C GLY A 6 -13.69 15.61 -7.83
N LYS A 7 -14.95 15.99 -7.63
CA LYS A 7 -15.61 16.03 -6.31
C LYS A 7 -16.37 14.75 -5.96
N ASP A 8 -16.65 13.92 -6.95
CA ASP A 8 -17.37 12.66 -6.83
C ASP A 8 -16.44 11.48 -6.55
N ILE A 9 -17.03 10.39 -6.04
CA ILE A 9 -16.37 9.10 -5.91
C ILE A 9 -16.86 8.23 -7.06
N ARG A 10 -15.93 7.64 -7.81
CA ARG A 10 -16.27 6.73 -8.91
C ARG A 10 -15.76 5.34 -8.59
N VAL A 11 -16.64 4.36 -8.65
CA VAL A 11 -16.32 2.97 -8.34
C VAL A 11 -16.56 2.12 -9.59
N ARG A 12 -15.55 1.36 -9.97
CA ARG A 12 -15.67 0.21 -10.85
C ARG A 12 -15.30 -1.03 -10.04
N ALA A 13 -16.11 -2.07 -10.16
CA ALA A 13 -15.84 -3.33 -9.53
C ALA A 13 -15.97 -4.47 -10.54
N LYS A 14 -15.11 -5.47 -10.39
CA LYS A 14 -15.17 -6.70 -11.15
C LYS A 14 -15.33 -7.86 -10.18
N ILE A 15 -16.46 -8.54 -10.27
CA ILE A 15 -16.73 -9.78 -9.55
C ILE A 15 -16.21 -10.95 -10.38
N LEU A 16 -15.46 -11.84 -9.73
CA LEU A 16 -15.02 -13.12 -10.27
C LEU A 16 -15.52 -14.21 -9.35
N ALA A 17 -16.07 -15.28 -9.90
CA ALA A 17 -16.47 -16.47 -9.17
C ALA A 17 -16.05 -17.72 -9.93
N TRP A 18 -15.71 -18.78 -9.19
CA TRP A 18 -15.27 -20.06 -9.70
C TRP A 18 -15.84 -21.20 -8.85
N GLY A 19 -16.02 -22.36 -9.48
CA GLY A 19 -16.61 -23.56 -8.89
C GLY A 19 -16.18 -24.80 -9.67
N LYS A 20 -16.75 -25.97 -9.34
CA LYS A 20 -16.38 -27.23 -10.03
C LYS A 20 -16.86 -27.26 -11.48
N ASN A 21 -17.92 -26.50 -11.77
CA ASN A 21 -18.50 -26.35 -13.09
C ASN A 21 -19.03 -24.92 -13.27
N ASP A 22 -19.38 -24.60 -14.51
CA ASP A 22 -19.90 -23.29 -14.94
C ASP A 22 -21.19 -22.88 -14.20
N GLU A 23 -22.04 -23.83 -13.85
CA GLU A 23 -23.31 -23.57 -13.17
C GLU A 23 -23.08 -23.11 -11.73
N GLU A 24 -22.25 -23.83 -10.98
CA GLU A 24 -21.83 -23.46 -9.62
C GLU A 24 -21.16 -22.09 -9.60
N ALA A 25 -20.24 -21.83 -10.56
CA ALA A 25 -19.55 -20.55 -10.66
C ALA A 25 -20.53 -19.39 -10.93
N ARG A 26 -21.52 -19.59 -11.81
CA ARG A 26 -22.57 -18.58 -12.08
C ARG A 26 -23.49 -18.36 -10.88
N LYS A 27 -23.86 -19.43 -10.16
CA LYS A 27 -24.67 -19.33 -8.95
C LYS A 27 -23.96 -18.47 -7.90
N LEU A 28 -22.70 -18.78 -7.61
CA LEU A 28 -21.89 -18.02 -6.66
C LEU A 28 -21.64 -16.58 -7.13
N GLY A 29 -21.36 -16.37 -8.43
CA GLY A 29 -21.18 -15.02 -8.97
C GLY A 29 -22.41 -14.13 -8.79
N ARG A 30 -23.62 -14.72 -8.85
CA ARG A 30 -24.89 -14.01 -8.60
C ARG A 30 -25.18 -13.75 -7.14
N SER A 31 -24.59 -14.50 -6.20
CA SER A 31 -24.76 -14.27 -4.75
C SER A 31 -23.88 -13.14 -4.23
N VAL A 32 -22.80 -12.79 -4.94
CA VAL A 32 -21.90 -11.71 -4.55
C VAL A 32 -22.54 -10.34 -4.82
N THR A 33 -22.70 -9.55 -3.76
CA THR A 33 -23.22 -8.19 -3.81
C THR A 33 -22.17 -7.21 -3.32
N ILE A 34 -22.11 -6.04 -3.96
CA ILE A 34 -21.28 -4.92 -3.52
C ILE A 34 -22.17 -3.91 -2.81
N MET A 35 -21.94 -3.74 -1.52
CA MET A 35 -22.63 -2.78 -0.67
C MET A 35 -21.84 -1.47 -0.63
N ALA A 36 -22.51 -0.37 -0.96
CA ALA A 36 -22.01 0.99 -0.80
C ALA A 36 -22.95 1.74 0.15
N LYS A 37 -22.56 1.86 1.43
CA LYS A 37 -23.35 2.53 2.47
C LYS A 37 -22.42 3.24 3.44
N ASP A 38 -22.79 4.44 3.91
CA ASP A 38 -22.05 5.19 4.93
C ASP A 38 -20.54 5.33 4.60
N TYR A 39 -20.23 5.69 3.35
CA TYR A 39 -18.86 5.78 2.81
C TYR A 39 -18.04 4.49 2.86
N THR A 40 -18.68 3.36 3.13
CA THR A 40 -18.07 2.02 3.15
C THR A 40 -18.45 1.27 1.87
N LEU A 41 -17.43 0.73 1.21
CA LEU A 41 -17.58 -0.18 0.09
C LEU A 41 -17.15 -1.58 0.53
N ARG A 42 -18.05 -2.56 0.49
CA ARG A 42 -17.79 -3.94 0.90
C ARG A 42 -18.45 -4.93 -0.05
N ALA A 43 -17.78 -6.04 -0.33
CA ALA A 43 -18.41 -7.16 -1.01
C ALA A 43 -18.81 -8.22 0.02
N GLU A 44 -19.99 -8.80 -0.17
CA GLU A 44 -20.54 -9.88 0.65
C GLU A 44 -21.20 -10.92 -0.28
N SER A 45 -21.32 -12.17 0.17
CA SER A 45 -22.03 -13.23 -0.53
C SER A 45 -23.21 -13.70 0.32
N SER A 46 -24.37 -13.92 -0.29
CA SER A 46 -25.52 -14.54 0.39
C SER A 46 -25.39 -16.06 0.54
N GLU A 47 -24.46 -16.69 -0.17
CA GLU A 47 -24.15 -18.11 -0.03
C GLU A 47 -23.09 -18.33 1.07
N PRO A 48 -23.19 -19.41 1.86
CA PRO A 48 -22.24 -19.70 2.93
C PRO A 48 -20.85 -20.04 2.37
N GLY A 49 -19.82 -19.51 3.02
CA GLY A 49 -18.42 -19.70 2.66
C GLY A 49 -17.78 -18.47 2.00
N GLU A 50 -16.51 -18.22 2.32
CA GLU A 50 -15.73 -17.07 1.80
C GLU A 50 -14.82 -17.44 0.61
N LEU A 51 -14.89 -18.69 0.14
CA LEU A 51 -14.05 -19.20 -0.93
C LEU A 51 -14.82 -19.21 -2.26
N GLY A 52 -14.08 -19.22 -3.37
CA GLY A 52 -14.67 -19.35 -4.70
C GLY A 52 -15.03 -18.03 -5.37
N TRP A 53 -14.80 -16.88 -4.74
CA TRP A 53 -15.05 -15.58 -5.37
C TRP A 53 -14.03 -14.52 -4.96
N ALA A 54 -13.94 -13.48 -5.77
CA ALA A 54 -13.11 -12.31 -5.53
C ALA A 54 -13.75 -11.06 -6.14
N VAL A 55 -13.51 -9.90 -5.52
CA VAL A 55 -13.90 -8.61 -6.07
C VAL A 55 -12.68 -7.72 -6.20
N SER A 56 -12.43 -7.26 -7.42
CA SER A 56 -11.41 -6.24 -7.69
C SER A 56 -12.07 -4.87 -7.79
N TYR A 57 -11.55 -3.91 -7.03
CA TYR A 57 -12.05 -2.53 -7.03
C TYR A 57 -11.06 -1.58 -7.69
N GLU A 58 -11.58 -0.77 -8.60
CA GLU A 58 -10.94 0.44 -9.10
C GLU A 58 -11.80 1.63 -8.67
N VAL A 59 -11.27 2.43 -7.75
CA VAL A 59 -12.01 3.55 -7.15
C VAL A 59 -11.22 4.83 -7.31
N PHE A 60 -11.90 5.87 -7.78
CA PHE A 60 -11.40 7.23 -7.90
C PHE A 60 -12.02 8.10 -6.82
N VAL A 61 -11.20 8.81 -6.05
CA VAL A 61 -11.62 9.66 -4.92
C VAL A 61 -10.97 11.04 -4.99
N PRO A 62 -11.61 12.11 -4.45
CA PRO A 62 -10.95 13.40 -4.31
C PRO A 62 -9.59 13.26 -3.61
N ARG A 63 -8.55 13.95 -4.10
CA ARG A 63 -7.16 13.74 -3.64
C ARG A 63 -6.96 13.84 -2.13
N ASN A 64 -7.70 14.74 -1.48
CA ASN A 64 -7.59 15.02 -0.05
C ASN A 64 -8.56 14.18 0.82
N MET A 65 -9.30 13.24 0.22
CA MET A 65 -10.27 12.43 0.94
C MET A 65 -9.56 11.45 1.90
N PRO A 66 -9.97 11.36 3.17
CA PRO A 66 -9.51 10.33 4.09
C PRO A 66 -9.89 8.93 3.62
N LEU A 67 -8.97 7.97 3.70
CA LEU A 67 -9.21 6.58 3.30
C LEU A 67 -8.82 5.58 4.38
N THR A 68 -9.68 4.58 4.58
CA THR A 68 -9.36 3.36 5.34
C THR A 68 -9.55 2.15 4.45
N LEU A 69 -8.52 1.32 4.29
CA LEU A 69 -8.53 0.17 3.39
C LEU A 69 -8.17 -1.11 4.14
N ARG A 70 -8.93 -2.18 3.90
CA ARG A 70 -8.67 -3.50 4.49
C ARG A 70 -8.83 -4.57 3.42
N THR A 71 -7.88 -5.49 3.33
CA THR A 71 -7.98 -6.66 2.46
C THR A 71 -7.34 -7.89 3.09
N LEU A 72 -7.95 -9.05 2.92
CA LEU A 72 -7.36 -10.32 3.33
C LEU A 72 -6.55 -10.92 2.19
N ASN A 73 -7.11 -10.95 0.98
CA ASN A 73 -6.48 -11.48 -0.22
C ASN A 73 -6.58 -10.48 -1.36
N GLY A 74 -5.43 -10.11 -1.93
CA GLY A 74 -5.31 -9.09 -2.97
C GLY A 74 -4.51 -7.88 -2.51
N GLY A 75 -3.80 -7.25 -3.44
CA GLY A 75 -2.96 -6.09 -3.15
C GLY A 75 -3.72 -4.78 -3.01
N ILE A 76 -3.09 -3.79 -2.38
CA ILE A 76 -3.59 -2.42 -2.29
C ILE A 76 -2.71 -1.53 -3.16
N ASN A 77 -3.32 -0.90 -4.16
CA ASN A 77 -2.68 0.09 -5.02
C ASN A 77 -3.26 1.47 -4.71
N LEU A 78 -2.41 2.40 -4.28
CA LEU A 78 -2.71 3.79 -3.97
C LEU A 78 -1.90 4.69 -4.89
N SER A 79 -2.58 5.56 -5.63
CA SER A 79 -1.89 6.58 -6.42
C SER A 79 -2.53 7.96 -6.31
N ASP A 80 -1.70 9.00 -6.37
CA ASP A 80 -2.15 10.39 -6.57
C ASP A 80 -3.02 10.97 -5.44
N LEU A 81 -2.80 10.49 -4.21
CA LEU A 81 -3.55 10.85 -2.99
C LEU A 81 -2.72 11.77 -2.08
N LEU A 82 -3.35 12.76 -1.48
CA LEU A 82 -2.73 13.73 -0.56
C LEU A 82 -3.42 13.78 0.82
N GLY A 83 -4.60 13.17 0.94
CA GLY A 83 -5.32 13.02 2.21
C GLY A 83 -4.73 11.93 3.13
N PRO A 84 -5.20 11.84 4.37
CA PRO A 84 -4.77 10.80 5.29
C PRO A 84 -5.24 9.40 4.83
N VAL A 85 -4.35 8.41 4.88
CA VAL A 85 -4.64 7.04 4.46
C VAL A 85 -4.17 6.05 5.52
N THR A 86 -5.08 5.17 5.94
CA THR A 86 -4.75 3.98 6.73
C THR A 86 -5.06 2.72 5.93
N PHE A 87 -4.13 1.76 5.88
CA PHE A 87 -4.39 0.49 5.19
C PHE A 87 -3.83 -0.74 5.91
N GLU A 88 -4.55 -1.87 5.79
CA GLU A 88 -4.15 -3.17 6.31
C GLU A 88 -4.37 -4.26 5.24
N ALA A 89 -3.35 -5.07 4.98
CA ALA A 89 -3.43 -6.23 4.10
C ALA A 89 -2.91 -7.50 4.81
N ALA A 90 -3.50 -8.66 4.56
CA ALA A 90 -2.94 -9.93 5.00
C ALA A 90 -2.08 -10.57 3.90
N ASN A 91 -2.66 -10.83 2.72
CA ASN A 91 -1.99 -11.47 1.59
C ASN A 91 -2.12 -10.59 0.34
N GLY A 92 -1.12 -9.74 0.11
CA GLY A 92 -1.14 -8.81 -1.00
C GLY A 92 -0.01 -7.80 -0.94
N GLY A 93 0.55 -7.49 -2.11
CA GLY A 93 1.52 -6.41 -2.25
C GLY A 93 0.86 -5.04 -2.07
N ILE A 94 1.67 -4.08 -1.61
CA ILE A 94 1.28 -2.68 -1.47
C ILE A 94 2.04 -1.87 -2.53
N SER A 95 1.34 -1.02 -3.28
CA SER A 95 1.97 -0.07 -4.19
C SER A 95 1.50 1.34 -3.86
N LEU A 96 2.44 2.21 -3.50
CA LEU A 96 2.22 3.62 -3.21
C LEU A 96 2.92 4.46 -4.28
N VAL A 97 2.15 5.22 -5.06
CA VAL A 97 2.69 6.03 -6.16
C VAL A 97 2.21 7.47 -6.02
N ASN A 98 3.14 8.42 -5.88
CA ASN A 98 2.78 9.84 -5.75
C ASN A 98 1.72 10.09 -4.65
N VAL A 99 1.99 9.54 -3.46
CA VAL A 99 1.15 9.74 -2.27
C VAL A 99 1.78 10.79 -1.35
N GLY A 100 0.93 11.48 -0.60
CA GLY A 100 1.26 12.43 0.46
C GLY A 100 0.27 12.32 1.61
N GLY A 101 0.27 13.29 2.51
CA GLY A 101 -0.57 13.32 3.70
C GLY A 101 0.04 12.58 4.88
N SER A 102 -0.83 11.99 5.69
CA SER A 102 -0.48 11.07 6.78
C SER A 102 -0.81 9.66 6.31
N VAL A 103 0.21 8.88 5.94
CA VAL A 103 0.02 7.55 5.35
C VAL A 103 0.57 6.50 6.30
N LYS A 104 -0.31 5.64 6.82
CA LYS A 104 0.06 4.54 7.70
C LYS A 104 -0.47 3.22 7.17
N GLY A 105 0.34 2.17 7.17
CA GLY A 105 -0.21 0.87 6.84
C GLY A 105 0.72 -0.31 6.99
N ARG A 106 0.13 -1.50 6.95
CA ARG A 106 0.87 -2.76 7.12
C ARG A 106 0.37 -3.85 6.18
N THR A 107 1.27 -4.73 5.78
CA THR A 107 0.93 -6.02 5.14
C THR A 107 1.64 -7.18 5.82
N VAL A 108 1.05 -8.36 5.85
CA VAL A 108 1.71 -9.55 6.43
C VAL A 108 2.53 -10.27 5.36
N ASN A 109 1.90 -10.67 4.26
CA ASN A 109 2.53 -11.40 3.16
C ASN A 109 2.40 -10.58 1.88
N GLY A 110 3.45 -9.85 1.54
CA GLY A 110 3.47 -9.00 0.37
C GLY A 110 4.61 -7.99 0.38
N GLY A 111 5.19 -7.76 -0.79
CA GLY A 111 6.17 -6.68 -0.97
C GLY A 111 5.51 -5.31 -0.93
N VAL A 112 6.31 -4.29 -0.61
CA VAL A 112 5.87 -2.89 -0.62
C VAL A 112 6.68 -2.16 -1.69
N LYS A 113 6.00 -1.49 -2.62
CA LYS A 113 6.61 -0.59 -3.60
C LYS A 113 6.20 0.83 -3.29
N ILE A 114 7.18 1.69 -3.05
CA ILE A 114 6.99 3.12 -2.80
C ILE A 114 7.68 3.86 -3.94
N LYS A 115 6.93 4.65 -4.69
CA LYS A 115 7.46 5.51 -5.75
C LYS A 115 7.02 6.94 -5.50
N LEU A 116 7.94 7.76 -5.03
CA LEU A 116 7.70 9.17 -4.73
C LEU A 116 7.95 10.04 -5.97
N ALA A 117 7.29 11.19 -6.00
CA ALA A 117 7.43 12.20 -7.05
C ALA A 117 7.51 13.60 -6.43
N GLY A 118 7.97 14.58 -7.20
CA GLY A 118 8.18 15.95 -6.74
C GLY A 118 9.54 16.14 -6.04
N THR A 119 9.64 17.17 -5.20
CA THR A 119 10.90 17.55 -4.54
C THR A 119 10.89 17.33 -3.03
N LYS A 120 9.73 17.07 -2.42
CA LYS A 120 9.57 16.81 -0.98
C LYS A 120 8.26 16.10 -0.68
N TRP A 121 8.15 15.53 0.51
CA TRP A 121 6.87 15.04 1.03
C TRP A 121 5.92 16.20 1.32
N VAL A 122 4.65 16.03 0.98
CA VAL A 122 3.57 16.97 1.30
C VAL A 122 2.67 16.28 2.31
N GLY A 123 2.63 16.76 3.55
CA GLY A 123 1.84 16.17 4.63
C GLY A 123 2.69 15.76 5.84
N GLU A 124 2.10 14.97 6.72
CA GLU A 124 2.69 14.61 8.02
C GLU A 124 3.79 13.56 7.91
N GLY A 125 3.63 12.56 7.05
CA GLY A 125 4.65 11.52 6.86
C GLY A 125 4.12 10.20 6.32
N LEU A 126 5.03 9.24 6.24
CA LEU A 126 4.78 7.87 5.76
C LEU A 126 5.27 6.88 6.80
N ASP A 127 4.45 5.90 7.14
CA ASP A 127 4.81 4.81 8.04
C ASP A 127 4.25 3.48 7.52
N VAL A 128 5.12 2.65 6.91
CA VAL A 128 4.70 1.40 6.26
C VAL A 128 5.52 0.21 6.74
N GLU A 129 4.82 -0.88 7.01
CA GLU A 129 5.42 -2.13 7.48
C GLU A 129 5.03 -3.34 6.62
N THR A 130 5.96 -4.27 6.43
CA THR A 130 5.65 -5.62 5.94
C THR A 130 6.31 -6.69 6.79
N GLN A 131 5.63 -7.80 7.05
CA GLN A 131 6.25 -8.89 7.81
C GLN A 131 7.09 -9.80 6.89
N ASN A 132 6.50 -10.25 5.79
CA ASN A 132 7.12 -11.15 4.82
C ASN A 132 7.02 -10.52 3.43
N GLY A 133 8.06 -9.79 3.05
CA GLY A 133 8.07 -9.04 1.80
C GLY A 133 9.25 -8.11 1.69
N SER A 134 9.75 -7.95 0.46
CA SER A 134 10.77 -6.94 0.18
C SER A 134 10.14 -5.57 -0.04
N ILE A 135 10.90 -4.52 0.28
CA ILE A 135 10.50 -3.13 0.06
C ILE A 135 11.34 -2.56 -1.07
N THR A 136 10.70 -1.99 -2.09
CA THR A 136 11.36 -1.16 -3.09
C THR A 136 10.93 0.28 -2.89
N TRP A 137 11.89 1.18 -2.77
CA TRP A 137 11.65 2.60 -2.53
C TRP A 137 12.41 3.44 -3.54
N ASP A 138 11.67 4.01 -4.49
CA ASP A 138 12.19 4.90 -5.50
C ASP A 138 11.85 6.35 -5.15
N LEU A 139 12.87 7.20 -5.08
CA LEU A 139 12.73 8.64 -4.83
C LEU A 139 13.54 9.46 -5.84
N PRO A 140 13.12 10.70 -6.18
CA PRO A 140 13.92 11.60 -6.99
C PRO A 140 15.27 11.95 -6.34
N LYS A 141 16.34 12.15 -7.13
CA LYS A 141 17.67 12.55 -6.63
C LYS A 141 17.66 13.74 -5.66
N ASN A 142 16.84 14.76 -5.95
CA ASN A 142 16.79 16.01 -5.18
C ASN A 142 15.65 16.04 -4.15
N TYR A 143 15.16 14.87 -3.72
CA TYR A 143 14.04 14.78 -2.78
C TYR A 143 14.45 15.18 -1.36
N SER A 144 13.62 15.97 -0.67
CA SER A 144 13.81 16.38 0.72
C SER A 144 12.86 15.62 1.65
N ALA A 145 13.43 14.83 2.57
CA ALA A 145 12.71 14.07 3.60
C ALA A 145 13.66 13.53 4.68
N ARG A 146 13.13 13.06 5.80
CA ARG A 146 13.88 12.23 6.75
C ARG A 146 13.50 10.77 6.52
N LEU A 147 14.45 9.94 6.13
CA LEU A 147 14.24 8.52 5.84
C LEU A 147 14.65 7.64 7.01
N PHE A 148 13.80 6.66 7.28
CA PHE A 148 14.12 5.51 8.11
C PHE A 148 13.73 4.23 7.37
N ALA A 149 14.69 3.35 7.11
CA ALA A 149 14.43 2.04 6.55
C ALA A 149 15.12 0.97 7.38
N ALA A 150 14.43 -0.13 7.70
CA ALA A 150 15.01 -1.19 8.50
C ALA A 150 14.53 -2.58 8.07
N THR A 151 15.44 -3.56 8.13
CA THR A 151 15.12 -4.98 7.99
C THR A 151 15.75 -5.80 9.12
N THR A 152 14.99 -6.75 9.66
CA THR A 152 15.50 -7.71 10.66
C THR A 152 16.20 -8.88 9.99
N VAL A 153 15.57 -9.50 8.98
CA VAL A 153 16.12 -10.62 8.22
C VAL A 153 16.14 -10.26 6.74
N GLY A 154 17.30 -9.87 6.25
CA GLY A 154 17.50 -9.50 4.85
C GLY A 154 18.72 -8.61 4.64
N SER A 155 18.70 -7.84 3.55
CA SER A 155 19.72 -6.84 3.21
C SER A 155 19.09 -5.50 2.88
N ILE A 156 19.86 -4.42 3.05
CA ILE A 156 19.49 -3.10 2.51
C ILE A 156 20.51 -2.74 1.44
N SER A 157 20.01 -2.39 0.25
CA SER A 157 20.77 -1.74 -0.81
C SER A 157 20.27 -0.30 -0.91
N ALA A 158 21.11 0.68 -0.57
CA ALA A 158 20.71 2.10 -0.50
C ALA A 158 21.67 3.05 -1.25
N GLY A 159 22.36 2.54 -2.27
CA GLY A 159 23.30 3.32 -3.06
C GLY A 159 24.40 3.94 -2.20
N LYS A 160 24.42 5.28 -2.12
CA LYS A 160 25.41 6.05 -1.35
C LYS A 160 25.03 6.27 0.13
N LEU A 161 23.81 5.90 0.53
CA LEU A 161 23.37 6.10 1.91
C LEU A 161 24.02 5.07 2.84
N PRO A 162 24.47 5.48 4.04
CA PRO A 162 25.10 4.57 4.98
C PRO A 162 24.09 3.53 5.48
N VAL A 163 24.46 2.25 5.38
CA VAL A 163 23.72 1.14 5.98
C VAL A 163 24.47 0.74 7.25
N THR A 164 23.80 0.85 8.39
CA THR A 164 24.36 0.45 9.69
C THR A 164 23.72 -0.86 10.16
N SER A 165 24.48 -1.62 10.95
CA SER A 165 23.94 -2.75 11.71
C SER A 165 23.70 -2.28 13.13
N SER A 166 22.49 -2.48 13.63
CA SER A 166 22.13 -2.20 15.02
C SER A 166 22.56 -3.34 15.96
N ALA A 167 22.56 -3.09 17.27
CA ALA A 167 22.88 -4.09 18.29
C ALA A 167 21.98 -5.34 18.26
N THR A 168 20.77 -5.23 17.70
CA THR A 168 19.80 -6.32 17.53
C THR A 168 19.93 -7.04 16.18
N LEU A 169 21.08 -6.90 15.50
CA LEU A 169 21.35 -7.45 14.16
C LEU A 169 20.42 -6.95 13.04
N GLN A 170 19.59 -5.93 13.32
CA GLN A 170 18.79 -5.27 12.29
C GLN A 170 19.70 -4.39 11.42
N LYS A 171 19.50 -4.44 10.11
CA LYS A 171 20.11 -3.49 9.17
C LYS A 171 19.23 -2.26 9.11
N VAL A 172 19.81 -1.08 9.21
CA VAL A 172 19.11 0.19 9.31
C VAL A 172 19.76 1.21 8.37
N VAL A 173 18.92 2.05 7.76
CA VAL A 173 19.31 3.29 7.10
C VAL A 173 18.53 4.41 7.75
N THR A 174 19.26 5.37 8.30
CA THR A 174 18.72 6.64 8.78
C THR A 174 19.43 7.75 8.00
N ALA A 175 18.67 8.57 7.28
CA ALA A 175 19.23 9.64 6.46
C ALA A 175 18.31 10.86 6.42
N THR A 176 18.90 12.05 6.48
CA THR A 176 18.22 13.30 6.13
C THR A 176 18.61 13.65 4.69
N LEU A 177 17.63 13.67 3.78
CA LEU A 177 17.83 14.04 2.39
C LEU A 177 17.45 15.49 2.15
N GLY A 178 18.20 16.18 1.27
CA GLY A 178 17.94 17.57 0.93
C GLY A 178 17.86 18.47 2.17
N GLN A 179 16.78 19.24 2.29
CA GLN A 179 16.52 20.10 3.45
C GLN A 179 15.87 19.35 4.63
N GLY A 180 15.72 18.02 4.54
CA GLY A 180 14.94 17.22 5.48
C GLY A 180 13.44 17.37 5.27
N GLY A 181 12.65 17.35 6.35
CA GLY A 181 11.20 17.46 6.32
C GLY A 181 10.48 16.30 7.02
N ALA A 182 9.33 15.92 6.45
CA ALA A 182 8.47 14.89 7.01
C ALA A 182 9.22 13.54 7.18
N PRO A 183 8.97 12.80 8.27
CA PRO A 183 9.51 11.48 8.48
C PRO A 183 8.84 10.47 7.54
N LEU A 184 9.65 9.71 6.82
CA LEU A 184 9.21 8.61 5.98
C LEU A 184 9.89 7.33 6.49
N ARG A 185 9.08 6.38 6.92
CA ARG A 185 9.49 5.12 7.53
C ARG A 185 8.97 3.94 6.71
N ALA A 186 9.86 3.01 6.38
CA ALA A 186 9.50 1.73 5.77
C ALA A 186 10.28 0.57 6.38
N VAL A 187 9.59 -0.42 6.94
CA VAL A 187 10.23 -1.52 7.69
C VAL A 187 9.75 -2.87 7.21
N THR A 188 10.67 -3.83 7.09
CA THR A 188 10.33 -5.24 6.86
C THR A 188 10.92 -6.16 7.93
N THR A 189 10.20 -7.20 8.31
CA THR A 189 10.76 -8.22 9.23
C THR A 189 11.59 -9.24 8.44
N LYS A 190 11.04 -9.79 7.36
CA LYS A 190 11.69 -10.77 6.49
C LYS A 190 11.60 -10.31 5.04
N GLY A 191 12.72 -9.80 4.53
CA GLY A 191 12.83 -9.28 3.18
C GLY A 191 13.95 -8.28 3.06
N SER A 192 14.33 -7.98 1.82
CA SER A 192 15.33 -6.97 1.53
C SER A 192 14.68 -5.62 1.25
N ILE A 193 15.42 -4.55 1.50
CA ILE A 193 15.03 -3.19 1.12
C ILE A 193 15.96 -2.72 0.01
N LYS A 194 15.38 -2.26 -1.10
CA LYS A 194 16.10 -1.57 -2.16
C LYS A 194 15.62 -0.12 -2.20
N LEU A 195 16.52 0.80 -1.90
CA LEU A 195 16.30 2.24 -1.98
C LEU A 195 17.09 2.80 -3.17
N THR A 196 16.39 3.43 -4.10
CA THR A 196 16.95 3.98 -5.34
C THR A 196 16.67 5.48 -5.42
N GLN A 197 17.72 6.28 -5.66
CA GLN A 197 17.59 7.68 -6.08
C GLN A 197 17.67 7.75 -7.61
N LEU A 198 16.59 8.21 -8.26
CA LEU A 198 16.46 8.33 -9.72
C LEU A 198 16.91 9.71 -10.22
#